data_AF-A0A6G3U9N9-F1
#
_entry.id   AF-A0A6G3U9N9-F1
#
_cell.length_a   1.000
_cell.length_b   1.000
_cell.length_c   1.000
_cell.angle_alpha   90.00
_cell.angle_beta   90.00
_cell.angle_gamma   90.00
#
_symmetry.space_group_name_H-M   'P 1'
#
loop_
_entity.id
_entity.type
_entity.pdbx_description
1 polymer ?
#
loop_
_entity_poly.entity_id
_entity_poly.type
_entity_poly.pdbx_seq_one_letter_code
_entity_poly.pdbx_strand_id
1 'polypeptide(L)'
;MREIRCSGTPVKSNLPLEPDVFVGRAAELAGLSRALEGSRLVTVTGPGGIGKSRLAVRAAASAVPRDGVWRVELAALTDPECVDHVVVAALGITDHTGRPPREVLLDHLAGRRLLLVLDGFEHLVDACAGLVSGLLGRAPGLRVLAVGR
;
A
#
# COMPACT_ATOMS: atom_id res chain seq x y z
N MET A 1 -24.27 30.85 4.98
CA MET A 1 -23.22 31.03 6.01
C MET A 1 -23.12 29.76 6.85
N ARG A 2 -22.14 28.90 6.53
CA ARG A 2 -21.59 27.86 7.40
C ARG A 2 -20.28 27.41 6.75
N GLU A 3 -19.18 27.91 7.30
CA GLU A 3 -17.82 27.57 6.90
C GLU A 3 -17.53 26.13 7.28
N ILE A 4 -17.31 25.27 6.29
CA ILE A 4 -16.72 23.95 6.50
C ILE A 4 -15.22 24.17 6.66
N ARG A 5 -14.76 24.32 7.90
CA ARG A 5 -13.33 24.26 8.21
C ARG A 5 -12.88 22.80 8.14
N CYS A 6 -12.39 22.37 6.98
CA CYS A 6 -11.55 21.18 6.87
C CYS A 6 -10.12 21.54 7.32
N SER A 7 -9.89 21.59 8.63
CA SER A 7 -8.52 21.65 9.18
C SER A 7 -7.96 20.23 9.30
N GLY A 8 -7.52 19.68 8.17
CA GLY A 8 -6.72 18.47 8.10
C GLY A 8 -5.85 18.55 6.87
N THR A 9 -4.53 18.52 7.03
CA THR A 9 -3.62 18.38 5.88
C THR A 9 -4.01 17.10 5.15
N PRO A 10 -4.33 17.14 3.84
CA PRO A 10 -4.70 15.92 3.13
C PRO A 10 -3.54 14.93 3.25
N VAL A 11 -3.84 13.73 3.75
CA VAL A 11 -2.86 12.63 3.80
C VAL A 11 -2.40 12.37 2.37
N LYS A 12 -1.08 12.35 2.14
CA LYS A 12 -0.54 12.03 0.82
C LYS A 12 -0.99 10.63 0.42
N SER A 13 -1.66 10.51 -0.73
CA SER A 13 -2.14 9.22 -1.19
C SER A 13 -2.43 9.19 -2.69
N ASN A 14 -2.32 8.00 -3.28
CA ASN A 14 -2.78 7.68 -4.64
C ASN A 14 -3.98 6.73 -4.64
N LEU A 15 -4.68 6.56 -3.50
CA LEU A 15 -5.87 5.72 -3.43
C LEU A 15 -6.98 6.27 -4.35
N PRO A 16 -7.71 5.39 -5.07
CA PRO A 16 -8.81 5.83 -5.90
C PRO A 16 -9.93 6.42 -5.03
N LEU A 17 -10.61 7.44 -5.57
CA LEU A 17 -11.87 7.91 -4.99
C LEU A 17 -12.91 6.80 -5.16
N GLU A 18 -13.50 6.32 -4.07
CA GLU A 18 -14.62 5.38 -4.12
C GLU A 18 -15.94 6.16 -4.07
N PRO A 19 -16.67 6.31 -5.19
CA PRO A 19 -17.93 7.05 -5.22
C PRO A 19 -19.09 6.27 -4.57
N ASP A 20 -18.98 4.94 -4.46
CA ASP A 20 -20.06 4.08 -4.01
C ASP A 20 -19.95 3.73 -2.52
N VAL A 21 -21.11 3.60 -1.88
CA VAL A 21 -21.20 3.13 -0.49
C VAL A 21 -20.62 1.73 -0.36
N PHE A 22 -19.74 1.52 0.62
CA PHE A 22 -19.21 0.20 0.98
C PHE A 22 -20.21 -0.49 1.91
N VAL A 23 -21.06 -1.37 1.34
CA VAL A 23 -22.14 -2.03 2.05
C VAL A 23 -21.69 -3.41 2.54
N GLY A 24 -21.98 -3.71 3.81
CA GLY A 24 -21.49 -4.92 4.47
C GLY A 24 -19.99 -4.84 4.74
N ARG A 25 -19.48 -5.76 5.57
CA ARG A 25 -18.06 -5.91 5.93
C ARG A 25 -17.45 -4.93 6.92
N ALA A 26 -18.27 -4.33 7.78
CA ALA A 26 -17.77 -3.51 8.88
C ALA A 26 -16.85 -4.31 9.83
N ALA A 27 -17.18 -5.59 10.08
CA ALA A 27 -16.38 -6.46 10.94
C ALA A 27 -15.02 -6.80 10.32
N GLU A 28 -14.98 -7.17 9.04
CA GLU A 28 -13.73 -7.44 8.32
C GLU A 28 -12.86 -6.19 8.22
N LEU A 29 -13.47 -5.02 7.97
CA LEU A 29 -12.77 -3.75 7.94
C LEU A 29 -12.13 -3.44 9.31
N ALA A 30 -12.90 -3.58 10.39
CA ALA A 30 -12.39 -3.38 11.75
C ALA A 30 -11.32 -4.41 12.14
N GLY A 31 -11.45 -5.66 11.67
CA GLY A 31 -10.44 -6.69 11.84
C GLY A 31 -9.14 -6.33 11.13
N LEU A 32 -9.23 -5.89 9.87
CA LEU A 32 -8.07 -5.50 9.07
C LEU A 32 -7.37 -4.25 9.62
N SER A 33 -8.12 -3.23 10.05
CA SER A 33 -7.55 -2.05 10.70
C SER A 33 -6.78 -2.42 11.97
N ARG A 34 -7.35 -3.27 12.84
CA ARG A 34 -6.65 -3.77 14.04
C ARG A 34 -5.40 -4.58 13.69
N ALA A 35 -5.47 -5.42 12.66
CA ALA A 35 -4.30 -6.18 12.21
C ALA A 35 -3.16 -5.26 11.72
N LEU A 36 -3.50 -4.18 11.00
CA LEU A 36 -2.53 -3.18 10.55
C LEU A 36 -1.97 -2.33 11.70
N GLU A 37 -2.67 -2.22 12.82
CA GLU A 37 -2.14 -1.58 14.03
C GLU A 37 -1.12 -2.46 14.76
N GLY A 38 -1.39 -3.77 14.82
CA GLY A 38 -0.57 -4.75 15.54
C GLY A 38 0.58 -5.37 14.74
N SER A 39 0.54 -5.30 13.40
CA SER A 39 1.55 -5.89 12.52
C SER A 39 2.06 -4.90 11.48
N ARG A 40 3.32 -5.10 11.04
CA ARG A 40 3.93 -4.35 9.93
C ARG A 40 3.71 -5.01 8.57
N LEU A 41 3.27 -6.27 8.54
CA LEU A 41 2.87 -6.98 7.33
C LEU A 41 1.53 -7.67 7.58
N VAL A 42 0.55 -7.37 6.75
CA VAL A 42 -0.74 -8.05 6.74
C VAL A 42 -1.02 -8.50 5.31
N THR A 43 -1.38 -9.76 5.13
CA THR A 43 -1.77 -10.30 3.83
C THR A 43 -3.25 -10.67 3.87
N VAL A 44 -4.01 -10.19 2.89
CA VAL A 44 -5.42 -10.51 2.67
C VAL A 44 -5.50 -11.43 1.45
N THR A 45 -5.81 -12.70 1.68
CA THR A 45 -6.01 -13.71 0.64
C THR A 45 -7.47 -14.14 0.55
N GLY A 46 -7.83 -14.85 -0.52
CA GLY A 46 -9.18 -15.40 -0.69
C GLY A 46 -9.62 -15.44 -2.15
N PRO A 47 -10.76 -16.07 -2.44
CA PRO A 47 -11.23 -16.26 -3.81
C PRO A 47 -11.35 -14.95 -4.61
N GLY A 48 -11.23 -15.05 -5.93
CA GLY A 48 -11.41 -13.93 -6.84
C GLY A 48 -12.82 -13.32 -6.75
N GLY A 49 -12.95 -12.03 -7.05
CA GLY A 49 -14.27 -11.38 -7.13
C GLY A 49 -14.93 -11.04 -5.80
N ILE A 50 -14.37 -11.43 -4.64
CA ILE A 50 -14.97 -11.09 -3.34
C ILE A 50 -14.69 -9.66 -2.89
N GLY A 51 -14.04 -8.79 -3.67
CA GLY A 51 -13.80 -7.40 -3.28
C GLY A 51 -12.70 -7.17 -2.24
N LYS A 52 -11.63 -8.00 -2.24
CA LYS A 52 -10.46 -7.83 -1.34
C LYS A 52 -9.73 -6.51 -1.59
N SER A 53 -9.51 -6.17 -2.85
CA SER A 53 -8.93 -4.89 -3.28
C SER A 53 -9.73 -3.69 -2.76
N ARG A 54 -11.07 -3.79 -2.80
CA ARG A 54 -11.97 -2.76 -2.26
C ARG A 54 -11.87 -2.65 -0.73
N LEU A 55 -11.89 -3.79 -0.04
CA LEU A 55 -11.71 -3.84 1.43
C LEU A 55 -10.36 -3.23 1.84
N ALA A 56 -9.29 -3.54 1.10
CA ALA A 56 -7.95 -3.03 1.36
C ALA A 56 -7.85 -1.52 1.15
N VAL A 57 -8.37 -1.00 0.04
CA VAL A 57 -8.46 0.45 -0.19
C VAL A 57 -9.23 1.13 0.92
N ARG A 58 -10.36 0.56 1.35
CA ARG A 58 -11.17 1.12 2.42
C ARG A 58 -10.45 1.14 3.77
N ALA A 59 -9.72 0.07 4.10
CA ALA A 59 -8.91 -0.01 5.31
C ALA A 59 -7.69 0.94 5.25
N ALA A 60 -7.10 1.09 4.07
CA ALA A 60 -5.98 1.97 3.85
C ALA A 60 -6.40 3.45 3.88
N ALA A 61 -7.61 3.78 3.42
CA ALA A 61 -8.15 5.14 3.46
C ALA A 61 -8.47 5.63 4.89
N SER A 62 -8.71 4.73 5.84
CA SER A 62 -8.85 5.10 7.26
C SER A 62 -7.50 5.20 7.98
N ALA A 63 -6.40 4.74 7.36
CA ALA A 63 -5.07 4.90 7.90
C ALA A 63 -4.59 6.34 7.73
N VAL A 64 -3.95 6.87 8.77
CA VAL A 64 -3.38 8.24 8.78
C VAL A 64 -1.87 8.24 9.07
N PRO A 65 -1.07 7.47 8.31
CA PRO A 65 0.39 7.49 8.49
C PRO A 65 0.97 8.85 8.07
N ARG A 66 2.02 9.30 8.77
CA ARG A 66 2.66 10.61 8.56
C ARG A 66 3.08 10.86 7.11
N ASP A 67 3.61 9.84 6.44
CA ASP A 67 4.18 9.92 5.09
C ASP A 67 3.25 9.36 4.01
N GLY A 68 1.99 9.06 4.36
CA GLY A 68 0.94 8.75 3.39
C GLY A 68 0.67 7.27 3.13
N VAL A 69 -0.28 7.04 2.22
CA VAL A 69 -0.80 5.72 1.86
C VAL A 69 -0.68 5.52 0.37
N TRP A 70 0.03 4.47 -0.05
CA TRP A 70 0.43 4.26 -1.43
C TRP A 70 0.01 2.88 -1.90
N ARG A 71 -0.86 2.82 -2.91
CA ARG A 71 -1.27 1.58 -3.57
C ARG A 71 -0.43 1.33 -4.81
N VAL A 72 -0.05 0.07 -4.98
CA VAL A 72 0.67 -0.47 -6.13
C VAL A 72 -0.17 -1.60 -6.71
N GLU A 73 -0.63 -1.42 -7.94
CA GLU A 73 -1.40 -2.42 -8.66
C GLU A 73 -0.46 -3.27 -9.51
N LEU A 74 -0.43 -4.56 -9.21
CA LEU A 74 0.52 -5.53 -9.77
C LEU A 74 -0.16 -6.56 -10.68
N ALA A 75 -1.50 -6.60 -10.70
CA ALA A 75 -2.28 -7.59 -11.46
C ALA A 75 -1.93 -7.64 -12.95
N ALA A 76 -1.58 -6.50 -13.55
CA ALA A 76 -1.22 -6.39 -14.97
C ALA A 76 0.29 -6.53 -15.25
N LEU A 77 1.13 -6.59 -14.21
CA LEU A 77 2.58 -6.62 -14.36
C LEU A 77 3.06 -8.04 -14.64
N THR A 78 3.55 -8.34 -15.84
CA THR A 78 3.96 -9.71 -16.19
C THR A 78 5.42 -10.02 -15.87
N ASP A 79 6.27 -9.00 -15.77
CA ASP A 79 7.70 -9.15 -15.56
C ASP A 79 8.06 -8.92 -14.07
N PRO A 80 8.55 -9.96 -13.35
CA PRO A 80 8.95 -9.83 -11.94
C PRO A 80 10.09 -8.84 -11.70
N GLU A 81 11.00 -8.66 -12.67
CA GLU A 81 12.12 -7.72 -12.54
C GLU A 81 11.64 -6.25 -12.51
N CYS A 82 10.43 -5.99 -13.02
CA CYS A 82 9.84 -4.66 -13.04
C CYS A 82 9.13 -4.27 -11.73
N VAL A 83 9.00 -5.16 -10.75
CA VAL A 83 8.25 -4.89 -9.51
C VAL A 83 8.78 -3.65 -8.78
N ASP A 84 10.10 -3.57 -8.58
CA ASP A 84 10.72 -2.45 -7.85
C ASP A 84 10.48 -1.11 -8.59
N HIS A 85 10.54 -1.12 -9.93
CA HIS A 85 10.25 0.06 -10.76
C HIS A 85 8.81 0.54 -10.62
N VAL A 86 7.84 -0.37 -10.61
CA VAL A 86 6.42 -0.03 -10.46
C VAL A 86 6.15 0.57 -9.07
N VAL A 87 6.82 0.08 -8.03
CA VAL A 87 6.72 0.64 -6.68
C VAL A 87 7.34 2.05 -6.60
N VAL A 88 8.49 2.27 -7.23
CA VAL A 88 9.11 3.62 -7.35
C VAL A 88 8.14 4.60 -8.02
N ALA A 89 7.55 4.19 -9.14
CA ALA A 89 6.60 5.02 -9.89
C ALA A 89 5.34 5.33 -9.06
N ALA A 90 4.78 4.33 -8.37
CA ALA A 90 3.58 4.51 -7.54
C ALA A 90 3.82 5.47 -6.37
N LEU A 91 5.03 5.49 -5.79
CA LEU A 91 5.45 6.42 -4.75
C LEU A 91 5.78 7.83 -5.29
N GLY A 92 5.74 8.04 -6.61
CA GLY A 92 6.12 9.30 -7.25
C GLY A 92 7.59 9.66 -7.04
N ILE A 93 8.45 8.66 -6.86
CA ILE A 93 9.89 8.89 -6.65
C ILE A 93 10.53 9.17 -8.00
N THR A 94 11.18 10.31 -8.12
CA THR A 94 12.00 10.67 -9.26
C THR A 94 13.47 10.56 -8.86
N ASP A 95 14.19 9.63 -9.47
CA ASP A 95 15.63 9.46 -9.27
C ASP A 95 16.35 9.44 -10.63
N HIS A 96 17.32 10.33 -10.80
CA HIS A 96 18.12 10.48 -12.02
C HIS A 96 19.57 10.01 -11.83
N THR A 97 19.87 9.34 -10.71
CA THR A 97 21.23 8.93 -10.34
C THR A 97 21.69 7.62 -10.99
N GLY A 98 20.81 6.91 -11.71
CA GLY A 98 21.10 5.61 -12.32
C GLY A 98 21.22 4.45 -11.31
N ARG A 99 20.93 4.69 -10.03
CA ARG A 99 20.94 3.67 -8.98
C ARG A 99 19.87 2.59 -9.21
N PRO A 100 20.10 1.35 -8.76
CA PRO A 100 19.08 0.30 -8.79
C PRO A 100 17.81 0.74 -8.04
N PRO A 101 16.59 0.51 -8.59
CA PRO A 101 15.34 0.92 -7.96
C PRO A 101 15.18 0.43 -6.51
N ARG A 102 15.67 -0.77 -6.21
CA ARG A 102 15.68 -1.34 -4.87
C ARG A 102 16.39 -0.46 -3.85
N GLU A 103 17.57 0.04 -4.20
CA GLU A 103 18.36 0.92 -3.32
C GLU A 103 17.64 2.25 -3.10
N VAL A 104 17.07 2.81 -4.18
CA VAL A 104 16.27 4.04 -4.12
C VAL A 104 15.09 3.88 -3.15
N LEU A 105 14.38 2.76 -3.22
CA LEU A 105 13.26 2.46 -2.32
C LEU A 105 13.72 2.32 -0.86
N LEU A 106 14.81 1.58 -0.62
CA LEU A 106 15.35 1.38 0.72
C LEU A 106 15.74 2.70 1.38
N ASP A 107 16.45 3.57 0.66
CA ASP A 107 16.86 4.89 1.14
C ASP A 107 15.65 5.80 1.35
N HIS A 108 14.72 5.83 0.39
CA HIS A 108 13.55 6.68 0.46
C HIS A 108 12.66 6.35 1.67
N LEU A 109 12.53 5.05 2.00
CA LEU A 109 11.62 4.56 3.03
C LEU A 109 12.26 4.48 4.43
N ALA A 110 13.59 4.46 4.56
CA ALA A 110 14.30 4.24 5.83
C ALA A 110 13.79 5.12 7.00
N GLY A 111 13.46 6.39 6.72
CA GLY A 111 12.98 7.36 7.72
C GLY A 111 11.48 7.63 7.70
N ARG A 112 10.69 6.91 6.89
CA ARG A 112 9.28 7.22 6.65
C ARG A 112 8.34 6.31 7.42
N ARG A 113 7.19 6.85 7.78
CA ARG A 113 6.03 6.15 8.33
C ARG A 113 4.92 6.19 7.30
N LEU A 114 4.81 5.15 6.48
CA LEU A 114 3.80 5.04 5.43
C LEU A 114 3.16 3.66 5.40
N LEU A 115 2.01 3.56 4.75
CA LEU A 115 1.34 2.31 4.41
C LEU A 115 1.49 2.04 2.91
N LEU A 116 2.10 0.92 2.56
CA LEU A 116 2.20 0.42 1.19
C LEU A 116 1.17 -0.69 0.97
N VAL A 117 0.29 -0.53 -0.02
CA VAL A 117 -0.71 -1.53 -0.41
C VAL A 117 -0.24 -2.19 -1.71
N LEU A 118 0.09 -3.48 -1.67
CA LEU A 118 0.43 -4.28 -2.85
C LEU A 118 -0.80 -5.11 -3.26
N ASP A 119 -1.36 -4.87 -4.43
CA ASP A 119 -2.63 -5.48 -4.87
C ASP A 119 -2.43 -6.29 -6.16
N GLY A 120 -2.85 -7.56 -6.14
CA GLY A 120 -2.77 -8.47 -7.29
C GLY A 120 -1.36 -9.02 -7.53
N PHE A 121 -0.67 -9.47 -6.47
CA PHE A 121 0.71 -9.96 -6.55
C PHE A 121 0.84 -11.48 -6.82
N GLU A 122 -0.24 -12.18 -7.20
CA GLU A 122 -0.31 -13.65 -7.15
C GLU A 122 0.69 -14.36 -8.06
N HIS A 123 1.00 -13.77 -9.22
CA HIS A 123 2.01 -14.26 -10.16
C HIS A 123 3.41 -13.69 -9.90
N LEU A 124 3.55 -12.87 -8.86
CA LEU A 124 4.77 -12.13 -8.50
C LEU A 124 5.19 -12.37 -7.04
N VAL A 125 4.75 -13.48 -6.45
CA VAL A 125 4.91 -13.78 -5.01
C VAL A 125 6.36 -13.67 -4.59
N ASP A 126 7.29 -14.31 -5.30
CA ASP A 126 8.71 -14.33 -4.91
C ASP A 126 9.36 -12.94 -5.01
N ALA A 127 9.10 -12.21 -6.10
CA ALA A 127 9.61 -10.85 -6.28
C ALA A 127 9.06 -9.89 -5.21
N CYS A 128 7.76 -9.96 -4.92
CA CYS A 128 7.12 -9.14 -3.90
C CYS A 128 7.60 -9.51 -2.49
N ALA A 129 7.77 -10.80 -2.19
CA ALA A 129 8.29 -11.25 -0.91
C ALA A 129 9.72 -10.76 -0.67
N GLY A 130 10.58 -10.87 -1.70
CA GLY A 130 11.95 -10.36 -1.65
C GLY A 130 12.02 -8.85 -1.44
N LEU A 131 11.17 -8.09 -2.14
CA LEU A 131 11.05 -6.64 -1.94
C LEU A 131 10.58 -6.31 -0.52
N VAL A 132 9.42 -6.84 -0.11
CA VAL A 132 8.79 -6.54 1.18
C VAL A 132 9.72 -6.87 2.34
N SER A 133 10.43 -8.01 2.27
CA SER A 133 11.43 -8.39 3.28
C SER A 133 12.53 -7.33 3.43
N GLY A 134 13.12 -6.90 2.30
CA GLY A 134 14.15 -5.86 2.30
C GLY A 134 13.64 -4.52 2.85
N LEU A 135 12.45 -4.08 2.40
CA LEU A 135 11.87 -2.82 2.85
C LEU A 135 11.53 -2.83 4.34
N LEU A 136 10.92 -3.90 4.85
CA LEU A 136 10.57 -4.01 6.26
C LEU A 136 11.80 -4.11 7.16
N GLY A 137 12.90 -4.69 6.67
CA GLY A 137 14.19 -4.72 7.35
C GLY A 137 14.83 -3.33 7.49
N ARG A 138 14.64 -2.44 6.51
CA ARG A 138 15.30 -1.12 6.46
C ARG A 138 14.44 0.05 6.95
N ALA A 139 13.12 -0.05 6.84
CA ALA A 139 12.18 1.03 7.11
C ALA A 139 11.27 0.71 8.30
N PRO A 140 11.70 0.91 9.56
CA PRO A 140 10.92 0.52 10.75
C PRO A 140 9.54 1.17 10.84
N GLY A 141 9.34 2.32 10.19
CA GLY A 141 8.03 2.99 10.10
C GLY A 141 7.11 2.46 9.00
N LEU A 142 7.59 1.60 8.10
CA LEU A 142 6.81 1.02 7.02
C LEU A 142 5.83 -0.05 7.54
N ARG A 143 4.59 0.02 7.04
CA ARG A 143 3.61 -1.05 7.07
C ARG A 143 3.23 -1.46 5.65
N VAL A 144 2.96 -2.75 5.46
CA VAL A 144 2.57 -3.32 4.17
C VAL A 144 1.26 -4.07 4.31
N LEU A 145 0.32 -3.78 3.42
CA LEU A 145 -0.91 -4.53 3.18
C LEU A 145 -0.82 -5.21 1.82
N ALA A 146 -0.67 -6.52 1.80
CA ALA A 146 -0.63 -7.31 0.57
C ALA A 146 -2.00 -7.94 0.30
N VAL A 147 -2.48 -7.85 -0.94
CA VAL A 147 -3.78 -8.38 -1.37
C VAL A 147 -3.57 -9.29 -2.58
N GLY A 148 -3.95 -10.55 -2.45
CA GLY A 148 -3.80 -11.56 -3.50
C GLY A 148 -4.86 -12.66 -3.38
N ARG A 149 -4.84 -13.68 -4.24
CA ARG A 149 -5.73 -14.85 -4.16
C ARG A 149 -5.20 -15.86 -3.15
#